data_AF-A0A1J5P0R1-F1
#
_entry.id   AF-A0A1J5P0R1-F1
#
_cell.length_a   1.000
_cell.length_b   1.000
_cell.length_c   1.000
_cell.angle_alpha   90.00
_cell.angle_beta   90.00
_cell.angle_gamma   90.00
#
_symmetry.space_group_name_H-M   'P 1'
#
loop_
_entity.id
_entity.type
_entity.pdbx_description
1 polymer ?
#
loop_
_entity_poly.entity_id
_entity_poly.type
_entity_poly.pdbx_seq_one_letter_code
_entity_poly.pdbx_strand_id
1 'polypeptide(L)' 'MMLHQISAAASGHSLMDTAWSILEAANDLGDNATVEVCRRVIDAMLRGGAPAKSDINVVFDFFG' A
#
# COMPACT_ATOMS: atom_id res chain seq x y z
N MET A 1 20.09 15.09 -16.36
CA MET A 1 19.42 13.77 -16.15
C MET A 1 18.62 13.83 -14.85
N MET A 2 17.35 14.27 -14.90
CA MET A 2 16.52 14.53 -13.71
C MET A 2 15.08 13.99 -13.86
N LEU A 3 14.89 12.89 -14.61
CA LEU A 3 13.56 12.31 -14.87
C LEU A 3 13.32 10.96 -14.18
N HIS A 4 14.31 10.40 -13.48
CA HIS A 4 14.17 9.06 -12.87
C HIS A 4 13.61 9.08 -11.43
N GLN A 5 13.44 10.26 -10.83
CA GLN A 5 13.01 10.42 -9.43
C GLN A 5 11.49 10.66 -9.30
N ILE A 6 10.81 11.03 -10.38
CA ILE A 6 9.36 11.34 -10.37
C ILE A 6 8.53 10.05 -10.51
N SER A 7 9.08 9.00 -11.15
CA SER A 7 8.34 7.75 -11.39
C SER A 7 8.18 6.90 -10.12
N ALA A 8 9.20 6.82 -9.26
CA ALA A 8 9.14 6.04 -8.03
C ALA A 8 8.25 6.71 -6.96
N ALA A 9 8.29 8.04 -6.87
CA ALA A 9 7.45 8.81 -5.96
C ALA A 9 5.97 8.81 -6.39
N ALA A 10 5.70 8.87 -7.70
CA ALA A 10 4.33 8.76 -8.22
C ALA A 10 3.73 7.37 -7.95
N SER A 11 4.50 6.29 -8.16
CA SER A 11 4.04 4.93 -7.83
C SER A 11 3.88 4.70 -6.32
N GLY A 12 4.74 5.30 -5.49
CA GLY A 12 4.62 5.25 -4.03
C GLY A 12 3.40 6.02 -3.51
N HIS A 13 3.07 7.16 -4.11
CA HIS A 13 1.86 7.93 -3.78
C HIS A 13 0.60 7.15 -4.15
N SER A 14 0.56 6.53 -5.33
CA SER A 14 -0.57 5.69 -5.75
C SER A 14 -0.73 4.45 -4.88
N LEU A 15 0.37 3.80 -4.46
CA LEU A 15 0.31 2.65 -3.56
C LEU A 15 -0.20 3.06 -2.15
N MET A 16 0.21 4.22 -1.66
CA MET A 16 -0.24 4.76 -0.38
C MET A 16 -1.73 5.08 -0.38
N ASP A 17 -2.22 5.75 -1.41
CA ASP A 17 -3.64 6.05 -1.60
C ASP A 17 -4.48 4.76 -1.71
N THR A 18 -4.00 3.80 -2.50
CA THR A 18 -4.63 2.48 -2.65
C THR A 18 -4.69 1.72 -1.31
N ALA A 19 -3.58 1.69 -0.56
CA ALA A 19 -3.53 1.02 0.74
C ALA A 19 -4.48 1.66 1.77
N TRP A 20 -4.66 2.98 1.74
CA TRP A 20 -5.65 3.68 2.58
C TRP A 20 -7.08 3.32 2.18
N SER A 21 -7.41 3.34 0.89
CA SER A 21 -8.74 2.97 0.42
C SER A 21 -9.10 1.52 0.76
N ILE A 22 -8.17 0.57 0.57
CA ILE A 22 -8.38 -0.83 0.97
C ILE A 22 -8.47 -0.98 2.48
N LEU A 23 -7.67 -0.24 3.26
CA LEU A 23 -7.74 -0.27 4.72
C LEU A 23 -9.16 0.09 5.19
N GLU A 24 -9.77 1.11 4.61
CA GLU A 24 -11.14 1.52 4.94
C GLU A 24 -12.14 0.42 4.55
N ALA A 25 -12.04 -0.12 3.34
CA ALA A 25 -12.91 -1.19 2.86
C ALA A 25 -12.79 -2.48 3.70
N ALA A 26 -11.57 -2.86 4.10
CA ALA A 26 -11.32 -4.02 4.93
C ALA A 26 -11.84 -3.85 6.36
N ASN A 27 -11.79 -2.64 6.92
CA ASN A 27 -12.43 -2.34 8.21
C ASN A 27 -13.95 -2.45 8.13
N ASP A 28 -14.57 -1.96 7.05
CA ASP A 28 -16.02 -2.07 6.83
C ASP A 28 -16.47 -3.55 6.68
N LEU A 29 -15.67 -4.36 5.99
CA LEU A 29 -15.91 -5.79 5.80
C LEU A 29 -15.61 -6.65 7.05
N GLY A 30 -14.80 -6.12 7.99
CA GLY A 30 -14.28 -6.88 9.13
C GLY A 30 -13.12 -7.81 8.78
N ASP A 31 -12.46 -7.61 7.65
CA ASP A 31 -11.28 -8.38 7.22
C ASP A 31 -10.02 -7.88 7.93
N ASN A 32 -9.82 -8.38 9.15
CA ASN A 32 -8.65 -8.03 9.96
C ASN A 32 -7.33 -8.46 9.33
N ALA A 33 -7.29 -9.48 8.47
CA ALA A 33 -6.06 -9.92 7.83
C ALA A 33 -5.58 -8.85 6.83
N THR A 34 -6.48 -8.35 6.00
CA THR A 34 -6.19 -7.27 5.04
C THR A 34 -5.87 -5.96 5.75
N VAL A 35 -6.58 -5.62 6.84
CA VAL A 35 -6.29 -4.43 7.66
C VAL A 35 -4.83 -4.41 8.15
N GLU A 36 -4.34 -5.55 8.67
CA GLU A 36 -2.98 -5.64 9.20
C GLU A 36 -1.91 -5.58 8.09
N VAL A 37 -2.24 -6.03 6.87
CA VAL A 37 -1.36 -5.89 5.71
C VAL A 37 -1.31 -4.42 5.26
N CYS A 38 -2.45 -3.76 5.06
CA CYS A 38 -2.49 -2.36 4.65
C CYS A 38 -1.76 -1.45 5.64
N ARG A 39 -1.91 -1.70 6.95
CA ARG A 39 -1.15 -0.99 7.99
C ARG A 39 0.35 -1.15 7.86
N ARG A 40 0.84 -2.36 7.59
CA ARG A 40 2.28 -2.62 7.36
C ARG A 40 2.80 -1.91 6.11
N VAL A 41 1.98 -1.88 5.05
CA VAL A 41 2.31 -1.18 3.81
C VAL A 41 2.44 0.32 4.03
N ILE A 42 1.46 0.92 4.72
CA ILE A 42 1.45 2.35 5.05
C ILE A 42 2.59 2.71 6.00
N ASP A 43 2.84 1.94 7.07
CA ASP A 43 3.95 2.19 8.00
C ASP A 43 5.32 2.15 7.29
N ALA A 44 5.54 1.15 6.43
CA ALA A 44 6.77 1.05 5.65
C ALA A 44 6.99 2.29 4.77
N MET A 45 5.95 2.76 4.08
CA MET A 45 6.04 3.95 3.23
C MET A 45 6.21 5.24 4.03
N LEU A 46 5.54 5.38 5.18
CA LEU A 46 5.71 6.53 6.08
C LEU A 46 7.12 6.64 6.64
N ARG A 47 7.81 5.51 6.85
CA ARG A 47 9.21 5.47 7.25
C ARG A 47 10.19 5.76 6.10
N GLY A 48 9.69 5.97 4.88
CA GLY A 48 10.49 6.10 3.66
C GLY A 48 11.08 4.78 3.18
N GLY A 49 10.57 3.65 3.67
CA GLY A 49 10.95 2.31 3.27
C GLY A 49 10.06 1.73 2.17
N ALA A 50 10.47 0.59 1.64
CA ALA A 50 9.67 -0.18 0.69
C ALA A 50 8.88 -1.26 1.45
N PRO A 51 7.55 -1.38 1.23
CA PRO A 51 6.76 -2.45 1.81
C PRO A 51 7.18 -3.83 1.28
N ALA A 52 6.91 -4.88 2.07
CA ALA A 52 7.27 -6.24 1.67
C ALA A 52 6.48 -6.67 0.42
N LYS A 53 7.13 -7.38 -0.51
CA LYS A 53 6.50 -7.79 -1.78
C LYS A 53 5.27 -8.68 -1.57
N SER A 54 5.26 -9.49 -0.51
CA SER A 54 4.11 -10.30 -0.12
C SER A 54 2.92 -9.44 0.35
N ASP A 55 3.20 -8.37 1.09
CA ASP A 55 2.17 -7.44 1.56
C ASP A 55 1.58 -6.64 0.39
N ILE A 56 2.43 -6.20 -0.53
CA ILE A 56 2.00 -5.57 -1.79
C ILE A 56 1.10 -6.51 -2.60
N ASN A 57 1.44 -7.81 -2.67
CA ASN A 57 0.64 -8.78 -3.43
C ASN A 57 -0.77 -8.93 -2.85
N VAL A 58 -0.92 -8.95 -1.53
CA VAL A 58 -2.24 -9.02 -0.87
C VAL A 58 -3.05 -7.74 -1.12
N VAL A 59 -2.41 -6.56 -1.10
CA VAL A 59 -3.06 -5.28 -1.43
C VAL A 59 -3.60 -5.28 -2.87
N PHE A 60 -2.85 -5.84 -3.83
CA PHE A 60 -3.32 -5.95 -5.22
C PHE A 60 -4.37 -7.06 -5.42
N ASP A 61 -4.29 -8.15 -4.66
CA ASP A 61 -5.23 -9.29 -4.72
C ASP A 61 -6.62 -8.93 -4.17
N PHE A 62 -6.72 -7.93 -3.28
CA PHE A 62 -8.00 -7.48 -2.72
C PHE A 62 -9.04 -7.07 -3.78
N PHE A 63 -8.61 -6.60 -4.95
CA PHE A 63 -9.51 -6.18 -6.03
C PHE A 63 -9.89 -7.31 -7.02
N GLY A 64 -9.24 -8.49 -6.93
CA GLY A 64 -9.48 -9.62 -7.83
C GLY A 64 -8.70 -9.56 -9.15
#